data_AF-A0A117SPB9-F1
#
_entry.id   AF-A0A117SPB9-F1
#
_cell.length_a   1.000
_cell.length_b   1.000
_cell.length_c   1.000
_cell.angle_alpha   90.00
_cell.angle_beta   90.00
_cell.angle_gamma   90.00
#
_symmetry.space_group_name_H-M   'P 1'
#
loop_
_entity.id
_entity.type
_entity.pdbx_description
1 polymer ?
#
loop_
_entity_poly.entity_id
_entity_poly.type
_entity_poly.pdbx_seq_one_letter_code
_entity_poly.pdbx_strand_id
1 'polypeptide(L)'
;MGAGKGGEFIRYSKYMFPFVDCVIRLYSELGKPVPISYVEDCMRDIHALRSTGGQYEGRDAALDNGYVKTEPVGGRTRYVPKAEGVVNTAIYLALKEKLNDTIDSLSPDLLAHLLKCMRISLVTIMISKVIQSIPDYIRAIKDPKYAIRLINVQKFIEEFILNIGGVRDEELNQDKALELVRNSALVNFVALKMLSGIEIRHLKPKHYSDVKEFIKTSILTNLTPISPNSRFAFTQLLLIACRNTATMISAIMR
;
A
#
# COMPACT_ATOMS: atom_id res chain seq x y z
N MET A 1 0.93 24.56 28.82
CA MET A 1 -0.37 23.88 29.03
C MET A 1 -1.34 24.41 28.01
N GLY A 2 -1.96 23.52 27.24
CA GLY A 2 -2.89 23.86 26.17
C GLY A 2 -3.41 22.57 25.55
N ALA A 3 -4.25 21.86 26.31
CA ALA A 3 -4.95 20.68 25.84
C ALA A 3 -6.10 21.12 24.93
N GLY A 4 -5.93 21.01 23.62
CA GLY A 4 -7.02 21.08 22.65
C GLY A 4 -7.51 19.68 22.34
N LYS A 5 -8.60 19.24 22.99
CA LYS A 5 -9.46 18.15 22.49
C LYS A 5 -10.42 18.75 21.46
N GLY A 6 -10.65 18.08 20.32
CA GLY A 6 -11.91 18.27 19.58
C GLY A 6 -11.88 18.34 18.05
N GLY A 7 -10.79 17.98 17.39
CA GLY A 7 -10.79 17.77 15.94
C GLY A 7 -9.50 17.04 15.55
N GLU A 8 -9.62 15.88 14.92
CA GLU A 8 -8.47 15.12 14.42
C GLU A 8 -7.90 15.90 13.22
N PHE A 9 -7.06 16.90 13.51
CA PHE A 9 -6.47 17.76 12.50
C PHE A 9 -5.42 16.93 11.75
N ILE A 10 -5.75 16.51 10.53
CA ILE A 10 -4.83 15.73 9.70
C ILE A 10 -3.70 16.66 9.26
N ARG A 11 -2.52 16.51 9.87
CA ARG A 11 -1.35 17.34 9.55
C ARG A 11 -0.68 16.79 8.30
N TYR A 12 -1.08 17.26 7.13
CA TYR A 12 -0.41 16.87 5.89
C TYR A 12 0.87 17.66 5.66
N SER A 13 1.89 16.92 5.24
CA SER A 13 3.14 17.46 4.71
C SER A 13 3.57 16.64 3.51
N LYS A 14 4.16 17.27 2.49
CA LYS A 14 4.73 16.56 1.34
C LYS A 14 5.84 15.57 1.72
N TYR A 15 6.42 15.73 2.92
CA TYR A 15 7.45 14.83 3.45
C TYR A 15 6.87 13.61 4.18
N MET A 16 5.57 13.59 4.49
CA MET A 16 4.94 12.55 5.31
C MET A 16 4.98 11.18 4.63
N PHE A 17 4.43 11.04 3.43
CA PHE A 17 4.39 9.74 2.74
C PHE A 17 5.78 9.21 2.39
N PRO A 18 6.76 10.04 1.95
CA PRO A 18 8.15 9.61 1.86
C PRO A 18 8.73 9.06 3.16
N PHE A 19 8.44 9.70 4.31
CA PHE A 19 8.87 9.20 5.62
C PHE A 19 8.25 7.82 5.94
N VAL A 20 6.93 7.69 5.75
CA VAL A 20 6.21 6.42 6.01
C VAL A 20 6.70 5.31 5.08
N ASP A 21 6.94 5.60 3.80
CA ASP A 21 7.49 4.65 2.82
C ASP A 21 8.85 4.10 3.27
N CYS A 22 9.75 5.01 3.69
CA CYS A 22 11.05 4.62 4.22
C CYS A 22 10.94 3.76 5.48
N VAL A 23 10.04 4.09 6.41
CA VAL A 23 9.79 3.26 7.59
C VAL A 23 9.28 1.88 7.19
N ILE A 24 8.34 1.76 6.24
CA ILE A 24 7.82 0.48 5.76
C ILE A 24 8.93 -0.38 5.15
N ARG A 25 9.72 0.20 4.24
CA ARG A 25 10.82 -0.48 3.56
C ARG A 25 11.85 -1.00 4.54
N LEU A 26 12.41 -0.10 5.36
CA LEU A 26 13.44 -0.44 6.34
C LEU A 26 12.95 -1.40 7.41
N TYR A 27 11.70 -1.28 7.86
CA TYR A 27 11.14 -2.22 8.83
C TYR A 27 11.03 -3.62 8.23
N SER A 28 10.64 -3.73 6.96
CA SER A 28 10.53 -5.00 6.24
C SER A 28 11.90 -5.65 6.04
N GLU A 29 12.91 -4.86 5.70
CA GLU A 29 14.29 -5.31 5.46
C GLU A 29 15.03 -5.69 6.76
N LEU A 30 14.94 -4.84 7.79
CA LEU A 30 15.68 -5.03 9.04
C LEU A 30 15.02 -6.03 9.99
N GLY A 31 13.72 -6.28 9.83
CA GLY A 31 12.94 -7.13 10.73
C GLY A 31 12.74 -6.57 12.14
N LYS A 32 13.03 -5.28 12.37
CA LYS A 32 13.02 -4.64 13.70
C LYS A 32 12.71 -3.14 13.61
N PRO A 33 12.30 -2.49 14.73
CA PRO A 33 12.00 -1.06 14.75
C PRO A 33 13.15 -0.18 14.21
N VAL A 34 12.79 0.80 13.39
CA VAL A 34 13.72 1.55 12.54
C VAL A 34 14.26 2.81 13.25
N PRO A 35 15.58 3.09 13.24
CA PRO A 35 16.12 4.36 13.76
C PRO A 35 15.79 5.55 12.85
N ILE A 36 15.70 6.75 13.43
CA ILE A 36 15.51 7.99 12.65
C ILE A 36 16.59 8.17 11.59
N SER A 37 17.86 7.90 11.92
CA SER A 37 18.98 8.11 11.02
C SER A 37 18.86 7.30 9.72
N TYR A 38 18.35 6.07 9.79
CA TYR A 38 18.17 5.24 8.60
C TYR A 38 17.01 5.75 7.75
N VAL A 39 15.97 6.31 8.38
CA VAL A 39 14.86 6.95 7.66
C VAL A 39 15.35 8.22 6.96
N GLU A 40 16.19 9.03 7.62
CA GLU A 40 16.82 10.22 7.02
C GLU A 40 17.73 9.86 5.83
N ASP A 41 18.50 8.77 5.94
CA ASP A 41 19.29 8.23 4.82
C ASP A 41 18.40 7.79 3.66
N CYS A 42 17.38 6.97 3.94
CA CYS A 42 16.41 6.53 2.95
C CYS A 42 15.68 7.70 2.26
N MET A 43 15.26 8.72 3.00
CA MET A 43 14.59 9.89 2.42
C MET A 43 15.53 10.69 1.50
N ARG A 44 16.82 10.76 1.82
CA ARG A 44 17.83 11.40 0.97
C ARG A 44 18.08 10.63 -0.31
N ASP A 45 18.21 9.31 -0.20
CA ASP A 45 18.68 8.45 -1.28
C ASP A 45 17.56 8.04 -2.23
N ILE A 46 16.37 7.72 -1.69
CA ILE A 46 15.23 7.22 -2.47
C ILE A 46 14.33 8.36 -2.95
N HIS A 47 14.07 9.34 -2.08
CA HIS A 47 13.10 10.40 -2.35
C HIS A 47 13.75 11.74 -2.73
N ALA A 48 15.09 11.82 -2.74
CA ALA A 48 15.86 13.05 -2.98
C ALA A 48 15.53 14.21 -1.99
N LEU A 49 15.02 13.89 -0.79
CA LEU A 49 14.60 14.87 0.22
C LEU A 49 15.70 15.07 1.26
N ARG A 50 16.54 16.10 1.02
CA ARG A 50 17.73 16.39 1.84
C ARG A 50 17.52 17.37 2.99
N SER A 51 16.37 18.03 3.06
CA SER A 51 16.08 19.00 4.13
C SER A 51 15.84 18.27 5.44
N THR A 52 16.74 18.45 6.41
CA THR A 52 16.59 17.94 7.77
C THR A 52 15.27 18.42 8.39
N GLY A 53 14.95 19.71 8.26
CA GLY A 53 13.68 20.25 8.74
C GLY A 53 12.46 19.57 8.11
N GLY A 54 12.51 19.30 6.80
CA GLY A 54 11.44 18.57 6.11
C GLY A 54 11.33 17.11 6.54
N GLN A 55 12.44 16.43 6.82
CA GLN A 55 12.44 15.05 7.33
C GLN A 55 11.77 14.97 8.71
N TYR A 56 12.08 15.89 9.61
CA TYR A 56 11.43 15.98 10.92
C TYR A 56 9.95 16.39 10.82
N GLU A 57 9.60 17.28 9.89
CA GLU A 57 8.21 17.62 9.59
C GLU A 57 7.43 16.40 9.08
N GLY A 58 8.03 15.61 8.19
CA GLY A 58 7.45 14.36 7.69
C GLY A 58 7.26 13.31 8.78
N ARG A 59 8.23 13.19 9.70
CA ARG A 59 8.11 12.36 10.91
C ARG A 59 6.93 12.78 11.76
N ASP A 60 6.86 14.05 12.12
CA ASP A 60 5.83 14.56 13.03
C ASP A 60 4.45 14.37 12.41
N ALA A 61 4.28 14.72 11.14
CA ALA A 61 3.06 14.43 10.38
C ALA A 61 2.72 12.93 10.39
N ALA A 62 3.68 12.03 10.16
CA ALA A 62 3.43 10.59 10.15
C ALA A 62 2.99 10.04 11.52
N LEU A 63 3.50 10.63 12.62
CA LEU A 63 3.11 10.27 13.98
C LEU A 63 1.73 10.85 14.34
N ASP A 64 1.51 12.13 14.05
CA ASP A 64 0.25 12.84 14.32
C ASP A 64 -0.93 12.15 13.62
N ASN A 65 -0.72 11.69 12.40
CA ASN A 65 -1.74 10.97 11.61
C ASN A 65 -1.82 9.47 11.92
N GLY A 66 -1.03 8.97 12.87
CA GLY A 66 -1.05 7.56 13.27
C GLY A 66 -0.65 6.58 12.16
N TYR A 67 0.15 7.02 11.18
CA TYR A 67 0.67 6.15 10.11
C TYR A 67 1.91 5.36 10.56
N VAL A 68 2.62 5.91 11.54
CA VAL A 68 3.76 5.29 12.21
C VAL A 68 3.54 5.37 13.71
N LYS A 69 4.15 4.47 14.47
CA LYS A 69 4.27 4.59 15.93
C LYS A 69 5.73 4.56 16.38
N THR A 70 5.97 5.13 17.55
CA THR A 70 7.26 5.05 18.23
C THR A 70 7.35 3.80 19.09
N GLU A 71 8.55 3.21 19.16
CA GLU A 71 8.90 2.07 20.01
C GLU A 71 10.23 2.39 20.73
N PRO A 72 10.30 2.32 22.07
CA PRO A 72 11.55 2.52 22.79
C PRO A 72 12.43 1.26 22.67
N VAL A 73 13.64 1.41 22.14
CA VAL A 73 14.63 0.32 22.03
C VAL A 73 15.97 0.81 22.58
N GLY A 74 16.39 0.27 23.73
CA GLY A 74 17.66 0.64 24.38
C GLY A 74 17.75 2.14 24.70
N GLY A 75 16.66 2.74 25.19
CA GLY A 75 16.59 4.17 25.52
C GLY A 75 16.49 5.10 24.31
N ARG A 76 16.42 4.57 23.08
CA ARG A 76 16.28 5.37 21.85
C ARG A 76 14.92 5.13 21.20
N THR A 77 14.34 6.19 20.64
CA THR A 77 13.10 6.11 19.87
C THR A 77 13.35 5.45 18.51
N ARG A 78 12.52 4.45 18.19
CA ARG A 78 12.47 3.77 16.89
C ARG A 78 11.07 3.85 16.31
N TYR A 79 10.93 3.55 15.03
CA TYR A 79 9.67 3.68 14.30
C TYR A 79 9.20 2.33 13.77
N VAL A 80 7.88 2.11 13.84
CA VAL A 80 7.20 0.93 13.29
C VAL A 80 6.01 1.40 12.46
N PRO A 81 5.80 0.87 11.24
CA PRO A 81 4.66 1.22 10.43
C PRO A 81 3.36 0.67 11.02
N LYS A 82 2.26 1.43 10.87
CA LYS A 82 0.90 0.96 11.13
C LYS A 82 0.21 0.55 9.83
N ALA A 83 -0.79 -0.31 9.92
CA ALA A 83 -1.58 -0.76 8.76
C ALA A 83 -2.17 0.42 7.97
N GLU A 84 -2.67 1.44 8.67
CA GLU A 84 -3.19 2.66 8.07
C GLU A 84 -2.13 3.40 7.24
N GLY A 85 -0.90 3.51 7.77
CA GLY A 85 0.23 4.08 7.07
C GLY A 85 0.64 3.30 5.83
N VAL A 86 0.59 1.97 5.89
CA VAL A 86 0.85 1.10 4.72
C VAL A 86 -0.15 1.38 3.60
N VAL A 87 -1.45 1.38 3.93
CA VAL A 87 -2.52 1.58 2.96
C VAL A 87 -2.44 2.96 2.32
N ASN A 88 -2.41 4.02 3.13
CA ASN A 88 -2.47 5.39 2.60
C ASN A 88 -1.19 5.75 1.84
N THR A 89 -0.03 5.22 2.25
CA THR A 89 1.22 5.40 1.50
C THR A 89 1.18 4.66 0.17
N ALA A 90 0.69 3.42 0.13
CA ALA A 90 0.54 2.67 -1.12
C ALA A 90 -0.39 3.40 -2.11
N ILE A 91 -1.53 3.91 -1.62
CA ILE A 91 -2.47 4.69 -2.42
C ILE A 91 -1.81 5.97 -2.93
N TYR A 92 -1.19 6.75 -2.03
CA TYR A 92 -0.53 7.99 -2.41
C TYR A 92 0.58 7.76 -3.45
N LEU A 93 1.42 6.74 -3.29
CA LEU A 93 2.49 6.45 -4.24
C LEU A 93 1.96 6.02 -5.61
N ALA A 94 0.88 5.22 -5.65
CA ALA A 94 0.23 4.87 -6.91
C ALA A 94 -0.36 6.11 -7.62
N LEU A 95 -0.97 7.02 -6.86
CA LEU A 95 -1.48 8.28 -7.37
C LEU A 95 -0.35 9.20 -7.84
N LYS A 96 0.74 9.29 -7.09
CA LYS A 96 1.93 10.07 -7.46
C LYS A 96 2.55 9.58 -8.76
N GLU A 97 2.61 8.27 -8.97
CA GLU A 97 3.12 7.70 -10.22
C GLU A 97 2.28 8.11 -11.44
N LYS A 98 0.97 8.35 -11.25
CA LYS A 98 0.03 8.67 -12.35
C LYS A 98 -0.25 10.15 -12.52
N LEU A 99 -0.29 10.89 -11.42
CA LEU A 99 -0.61 12.32 -11.40
C LEU A 99 0.65 13.19 -11.29
N ASN A 100 1.82 12.58 -11.09
CA ASN A 100 3.10 13.23 -10.83
C ASN A 100 2.98 14.23 -9.67
N ASP A 101 3.73 15.33 -9.71
CA ASP A 101 3.73 16.38 -8.68
C ASP A 101 2.37 17.08 -8.48
N THR A 102 1.37 16.82 -9.33
CA THR A 102 0.00 17.33 -9.12
C THR A 102 -0.56 16.86 -7.79
N ILE A 103 -0.24 15.64 -7.35
CA ILE A 103 -0.72 15.11 -6.07
C ILE A 103 -0.20 15.91 -4.88
N ASP A 104 1.02 16.45 -4.99
CA ASP A 104 1.68 17.23 -3.94
C ASP A 104 1.14 18.66 -3.84
N SER A 105 0.43 19.11 -4.87
CA SER A 105 -0.23 20.43 -4.92
C SER A 105 -1.66 20.43 -4.38
N LEU A 106 -2.24 19.25 -4.08
CA LEU A 106 -3.59 19.16 -3.55
C LEU A 106 -3.65 19.74 -2.13
N SER A 107 -4.79 20.34 -1.79
CA SER A 107 -5.03 20.73 -0.39
C SER A 107 -5.08 19.48 0.51
N PRO A 108 -4.67 19.60 1.79
CA PRO A 108 -4.76 18.54 2.78
C PRO A 108 -6.12 17.82 2.80
N ASP A 109 -7.21 18.58 2.78
CA ASP A 109 -8.56 18.03 2.79
C ASP A 109 -8.88 17.24 1.52
N LEU A 110 -8.51 17.78 0.35
CA LEU A 110 -8.79 17.11 -0.92
C LEU A 110 -7.98 15.81 -1.04
N LEU A 111 -6.72 15.83 -0.60
CA LEU A 111 -5.89 14.64 -0.56
C LEU A 111 -6.49 13.58 0.37
N ALA A 112 -6.92 13.97 1.58
CA ALA A 112 -7.57 13.05 2.52
C ALA A 112 -8.82 12.39 1.93
N HIS A 113 -9.69 13.19 1.30
CA HIS A 113 -10.89 12.69 0.64
C HIS A 113 -10.56 11.73 -0.51
N LEU A 114 -9.57 12.08 -1.34
CA LEU A 114 -9.13 11.24 -2.45
C LEU A 114 -8.61 9.89 -1.94
N LEU A 115 -7.74 9.88 -0.93
CA LEU A 115 -7.21 8.64 -0.33
C LEU A 115 -8.35 7.76 0.20
N LYS A 116 -9.33 8.35 0.89
CA LYS A 116 -10.51 7.64 1.40
C LYS A 116 -11.36 7.05 0.27
N CYS A 117 -11.63 7.81 -0.78
CA CYS A 117 -12.40 7.35 -1.96
C CYS A 117 -11.68 6.19 -2.69
N MET A 118 -10.38 6.30 -2.86
CA MET A 118 -9.56 5.25 -3.48
C MET A 118 -9.54 3.99 -2.62
N ARG A 119 -9.41 4.13 -1.30
CA ARG A 119 -9.47 3.00 -0.36
C ARG A 119 -10.79 2.24 -0.47
N ILE A 120 -11.93 2.93 -0.47
CA ILE A 120 -13.24 2.27 -0.59
C ILE A 120 -13.34 1.51 -1.92
N SER A 121 -12.90 2.12 -3.01
CA SER A 121 -12.90 1.48 -4.33
C SER A 121 -12.03 0.21 -4.36
N LEU A 122 -10.86 0.26 -3.73
CA LEU A 122 -9.97 -0.87 -3.60
C LEU A 122 -10.56 -2.00 -2.77
N VAL A 123 -11.22 -1.69 -1.65
CA VAL A 123 -11.90 -2.71 -0.84
C VAL A 123 -12.88 -3.49 -1.71
N THR A 124 -13.73 -2.79 -2.47
CA THR A 124 -14.73 -3.43 -3.34
C THR A 124 -14.08 -4.36 -4.38
N ILE A 125 -13.05 -3.88 -5.07
CA ILE A 125 -12.33 -4.68 -6.07
C ILE A 125 -11.65 -5.88 -5.42
N MET A 126 -11.02 -5.67 -4.25
CA MET A 126 -10.31 -6.72 -3.53
C MET A 126 -11.23 -7.80 -2.98
N ILE A 127 -12.44 -7.46 -2.53
CA ILE A 127 -13.45 -8.44 -2.12
C ILE A 127 -13.78 -9.36 -3.30
N SER A 128 -14.08 -8.81 -4.48
CA SER A 128 -14.38 -9.60 -5.68
C SER A 128 -13.19 -10.48 -6.07
N LYS A 129 -11.98 -9.93 -6.08
CA LYS A 129 -10.75 -10.67 -6.42
C LYS A 129 -10.47 -11.81 -5.44
N VAL A 130 -10.61 -11.56 -4.14
CA VAL A 130 -10.42 -12.59 -3.10
C VAL A 130 -11.45 -13.70 -3.27
N ILE A 131 -12.74 -13.38 -3.41
CA ILE A 131 -13.80 -14.38 -3.61
C ILE A 131 -13.53 -15.24 -4.85
N GLN A 132 -13.16 -14.61 -5.97
CA GLN A 132 -12.85 -15.31 -7.22
C GLN A 132 -11.57 -16.17 -7.13
N SER A 133 -10.61 -15.80 -6.28
CA SER A 133 -9.34 -16.53 -6.13
C SER A 133 -9.42 -17.75 -5.19
N ILE A 134 -10.45 -17.85 -4.33
CA ILE A 134 -10.59 -18.95 -3.36
C ILE A 134 -10.57 -20.34 -4.02
N PRO A 135 -11.34 -20.61 -5.10
CA PRO A 135 -11.32 -21.91 -5.76
C PRO A 135 -9.94 -22.30 -6.29
N ASP A 136 -9.20 -21.34 -6.85
CA ASP A 136 -7.87 -21.56 -7.40
C ASP A 136 -6.86 -21.84 -6.28
N TYR A 137 -6.95 -21.14 -5.15
CA TYR A 137 -6.13 -21.44 -3.97
C TYR A 137 -6.41 -22.82 -3.39
N ILE A 138 -7.68 -23.20 -3.25
CA ILE A 138 -8.07 -24.53 -2.76
C ILE A 138 -7.54 -25.61 -3.71
N ARG A 139 -7.65 -25.39 -5.03
CA ARG A 139 -7.14 -26.33 -6.04
C ARG A 139 -5.62 -26.43 -6.00
N ALA A 140 -4.91 -25.30 -5.91
CA ALA A 140 -3.45 -25.27 -5.83
C ALA A 140 -2.89 -25.96 -4.57
N ILE A 141 -3.61 -25.89 -3.45
CA ILE A 141 -3.22 -26.61 -2.22
C ILE A 141 -3.39 -28.13 -2.39
N LYS A 142 -4.40 -28.58 -3.13
CA LYS A 142 -4.69 -30.00 -3.34
C LYS A 142 -3.87 -30.62 -4.47
N ASP A 143 -3.51 -29.83 -5.48
CA ASP A 143 -2.78 -30.26 -6.66
C ASP A 143 -1.53 -29.40 -6.88
N PRO A 144 -0.34 -29.91 -6.52
CA PRO A 144 0.92 -29.18 -6.71
C PRO A 144 1.24 -28.85 -8.18
N LYS A 145 0.75 -29.63 -9.15
CA LYS A 145 0.93 -29.31 -10.58
C LYS A 145 0.10 -28.10 -10.96
N TYR A 146 -1.11 -27.98 -10.41
CA TYR A 146 -1.95 -26.80 -10.58
C TYR A 146 -1.31 -25.56 -9.93
N ALA A 147 -0.66 -25.69 -8.77
CA ALA A 147 0.06 -24.58 -8.15
C ALA A 147 1.16 -24.02 -9.07
N ILE A 148 1.96 -24.88 -9.71
CA ILE A 148 2.98 -24.45 -10.69
C ILE A 148 2.32 -23.69 -11.85
N ARG A 149 1.24 -24.23 -12.41
CA ARG A 149 0.51 -23.58 -13.50
C ARG A 149 -0.03 -22.20 -13.10
N LEU A 150 -0.61 -22.10 -11.90
CA LEU A 150 -1.16 -20.85 -11.38
C LEU A 150 -0.08 -19.77 -11.24
N ILE A 151 1.08 -20.12 -10.68
CA ILE A 151 2.22 -19.20 -10.56
C ILE A 151 2.74 -18.77 -11.93
N ASN A 152 2.85 -19.69 -12.88
CA ASN A 152 3.32 -19.35 -14.24
C ASN A 152 2.35 -18.39 -14.94
N VAL A 153 1.04 -18.57 -14.78
CA VAL A 153 0.04 -17.63 -15.31
C VAL A 153 0.16 -16.27 -14.63
N GLN A 154 0.36 -16.22 -13.31
CA GLN A 154 0.56 -14.96 -12.59
C GLN A 154 1.81 -14.22 -13.08
N LYS A 155 2.95 -14.92 -13.19
CA LYS A 155 4.20 -14.35 -13.74
C LYS A 155 4.01 -13.82 -15.16
N PHE A 156 3.35 -14.58 -16.03
CA PHE A 156 3.06 -14.16 -17.40
C PHE A 156 2.23 -12.87 -17.44
N ILE A 157 1.21 -12.77 -16.58
CA ILE A 157 0.39 -11.56 -16.49
C ILE A 157 1.22 -10.37 -15.99
N GLU A 158 2.08 -10.57 -14.99
CA GLU A 158 2.98 -9.53 -14.48
C GLU A 158 3.96 -9.05 -15.55
N GLU A 159 4.57 -9.96 -16.32
CA GLU A 159 5.47 -9.60 -17.41
C GLU A 159 4.73 -8.87 -18.54
N PHE A 160 3.59 -9.40 -18.99
CA PHE A 160 2.86 -8.88 -20.14
C PHE A 160 2.18 -7.55 -19.87
N ILE A 161 1.61 -7.36 -18.66
CA ILE A 161 0.86 -6.15 -18.31
C ILE A 161 1.76 -5.08 -17.70
N LEU A 162 2.75 -5.46 -16.89
CA LEU A 162 3.52 -4.51 -16.09
C LEU A 162 4.89 -4.19 -16.69
N ASN A 163 5.33 -4.88 -17.76
CA ASN A 163 6.66 -4.69 -18.37
C ASN A 163 7.82 -4.85 -17.36
N ILE A 164 7.60 -5.59 -16.27
CA ILE A 164 8.63 -5.88 -15.26
C ILE A 164 9.44 -7.07 -15.77
N GLY A 165 10.27 -6.83 -16.79
CA GLY A 165 11.15 -7.85 -17.34
C GLY A 165 12.21 -8.25 -16.33
N GLY A 166 12.22 -9.52 -15.89
CA GLY A 166 13.31 -10.00 -15.06
C GLY A 166 13.08 -11.24 -14.19
N VAL A 167 12.08 -12.08 -14.44
CA VAL A 167 12.00 -13.34 -13.70
C VAL A 167 12.84 -14.38 -14.44
N ARG A 168 14.07 -14.59 -13.93
CA ARG A 168 14.87 -15.78 -14.27
C ARG A 168 13.99 -17.02 -14.07
N ASP A 169 13.99 -17.91 -15.06
CA ASP A 169 13.47 -19.29 -14.96
C ASP A 169 14.24 -20.05 -13.87
N GLU A 170 14.00 -19.73 -12.61
CA GLU A 170 14.29 -20.65 -11.53
C GLU A 170 13.31 -21.80 -11.68
N GLU A 171 13.83 -23.03 -11.86
CA GLU A 171 13.03 -24.25 -11.86
C GLU A 171 12.06 -24.23 -10.68
N LEU A 172 10.78 -24.02 -10.99
CA LEU A 172 9.74 -23.92 -9.99
C LEU A 172 9.35 -25.33 -9.58
N ASN A 173 9.96 -25.83 -8.51
CA ASN A 173 9.54 -27.08 -7.91
C ASN A 173 8.19 -26.92 -7.17
N GLN A 174 7.57 -28.05 -6.84
CA GLN A 174 6.24 -28.09 -6.25
C GLN A 174 6.17 -27.36 -4.90
N ASP A 175 7.19 -27.54 -4.05
CA ASP A 175 7.23 -26.92 -2.72
C ASP A 175 7.32 -25.40 -2.81
N LYS A 176 8.17 -24.89 -3.71
CA LYS A 176 8.32 -23.45 -3.96
C LYS A 176 7.06 -22.85 -4.57
N ALA A 177 6.41 -23.55 -5.51
CA ALA A 177 5.13 -23.11 -6.07
C ALA A 177 4.04 -23.00 -5.00
N LEU A 178 3.94 -24.01 -4.12
CA LEU A 178 2.97 -24.01 -3.03
C LEU A 178 3.26 -22.90 -2.01
N GLU A 179 4.52 -22.64 -1.70
CA GLU A 179 4.92 -21.52 -0.84
C GLU A 179 4.52 -20.17 -1.45
N LEU A 180 4.77 -19.96 -2.75
CA LEU A 180 4.37 -18.74 -3.45
C LEU A 180 2.85 -18.55 -3.47
N VAL A 181 2.07 -19.62 -3.71
CA VAL A 181 0.60 -19.56 -3.65
C VAL A 181 0.12 -19.17 -2.24
N ARG A 182 0.70 -19.76 -1.19
CA ARG A 182 0.37 -19.43 0.20
C ARG A 182 0.72 -17.98 0.53
N ASN A 183 1.89 -17.50 0.10
CA ASN A 183 2.31 -16.12 0.30
C ASN A 183 1.39 -15.15 -0.46
N SER A 184 1.01 -15.46 -1.70
CA SER A 184 0.06 -14.67 -2.49
C SER A 184 -1.31 -14.57 -1.81
N ALA A 185 -1.85 -15.69 -1.34
CA ALA A 185 -3.09 -15.72 -0.59
C ALA A 185 -2.98 -14.88 0.69
N LEU A 186 -1.90 -15.06 1.47
CA LEU A 186 -1.65 -14.30 2.69
C LEU A 186 -1.64 -12.79 2.41
N VAL A 187 -0.87 -12.33 1.42
CA VAL A 187 -0.80 -10.90 1.05
C VAL A 187 -2.18 -10.37 0.64
N ASN A 188 -2.96 -11.12 -0.15
CA ASN A 188 -4.31 -10.71 -0.54
C ASN A 188 -5.25 -10.52 0.66
N PHE A 189 -5.28 -11.49 1.58
CA PHE A 189 -6.13 -11.41 2.77
C PHE A 189 -5.69 -10.31 3.73
N VAL A 190 -4.37 -10.15 3.92
CA VAL A 190 -3.78 -9.10 4.75
C VAL A 190 -4.06 -7.72 4.15
N ALA A 191 -3.86 -7.54 2.85
CA ALA A 191 -4.17 -6.30 2.16
C ALA A 191 -5.66 -5.94 2.29
N LEU A 192 -6.57 -6.91 2.07
CA LEU A 192 -8.00 -6.68 2.24
C LEU A 192 -8.34 -6.24 3.67
N LYS A 193 -7.80 -6.92 4.69
CA LYS A 193 -7.99 -6.53 6.09
C LYS A 193 -7.48 -5.11 6.39
N MET A 194 -6.28 -4.76 5.93
CA MET A 194 -5.73 -3.41 6.12
C MET A 194 -6.59 -2.36 5.41
N LEU A 195 -7.00 -2.62 4.17
CA LEU A 195 -7.89 -1.77 3.39
C LEU A 195 -9.25 -1.59 4.08
N SER A 196 -9.76 -2.59 4.79
CA SER A 196 -10.99 -2.48 5.59
C SER A 196 -10.80 -1.81 6.95
N GLY A 197 -9.58 -1.38 7.31
CA GLY A 197 -9.28 -0.75 8.60
C GLY A 197 -9.20 -1.74 9.77
N ILE A 198 -9.10 -3.05 9.47
CA ILE A 198 -8.99 -4.09 10.49
C ILE A 198 -7.52 -4.20 10.91
N GLU A 199 -7.27 -4.09 12.22
CA GLU A 199 -5.93 -4.27 12.78
C GLU A 199 -5.42 -5.70 12.55
N ILE A 200 -4.15 -5.81 12.14
CA ILE A 200 -3.49 -7.10 11.91
C ILE A 200 -2.45 -7.31 12.99
N ARG A 201 -2.74 -8.22 13.91
CA ARG A 201 -1.83 -8.59 15.00
C ARG A 201 -0.75 -9.54 14.49
N HIS A 202 0.47 -9.36 15.00
CA HIS A 202 1.62 -10.25 14.75
C HIS A 202 2.01 -10.41 13.26
N LEU A 203 1.72 -9.42 12.42
CA LEU A 203 2.23 -9.44 11.05
C LEU A 203 3.76 -9.34 11.06
N LYS A 204 4.43 -10.32 10.43
CA LYS A 204 5.89 -10.29 10.33
C LYS A 204 6.34 -9.07 9.53
N PRO A 205 7.44 -8.39 9.92
CA PRO A 205 7.89 -7.17 9.26
C PRO A 205 8.03 -7.29 7.75
N LYS A 206 8.56 -8.42 7.25
CA LYS A 206 8.74 -8.67 5.81
C LYS A 206 7.49 -8.41 4.95
N HIS A 207 6.29 -8.64 5.50
CA HIS A 207 5.04 -8.53 4.76
C HIS A 207 4.53 -7.09 4.60
N TYR A 208 5.06 -6.12 5.33
CA TYR A 208 4.60 -4.73 5.22
C TYR A 208 4.92 -4.16 3.83
N SER A 209 6.14 -4.40 3.32
CA SER A 209 6.52 -4.00 1.96
C SER A 209 5.72 -4.78 0.91
N ASP A 210 5.55 -6.10 1.09
CA ASP A 210 4.76 -6.94 0.16
C ASP A 210 3.33 -6.40 0.00
N VAL A 211 2.66 -6.07 1.11
CA VAL A 211 1.30 -5.54 1.11
C VAL A 211 1.23 -4.14 0.52
N LYS A 212 2.19 -3.28 0.83
CA LYS A 212 2.29 -1.92 0.26
C LYS A 212 2.39 -1.99 -1.27
N GLU A 213 3.33 -2.78 -1.79
CA GLU A 213 3.51 -2.93 -3.24
C GLU A 213 2.30 -3.61 -3.90
N PHE A 214 1.72 -4.62 -3.25
CA PHE A 214 0.50 -5.26 -3.75
C PHE A 214 -0.67 -4.27 -3.89
N ILE A 215 -0.92 -3.42 -2.89
CA ILE A 215 -1.97 -2.39 -2.94
C ILE A 215 -1.66 -1.39 -4.05
N LYS A 216 -0.41 -0.90 -4.12
CA LYS A 216 0.05 0.05 -5.14
C LYS A 216 -0.20 -0.51 -6.54
N THR A 217 0.28 -1.72 -6.83
CA THR A 217 0.09 -2.40 -8.12
C THR A 217 -1.38 -2.65 -8.42
N SER A 218 -2.20 -2.99 -7.42
CA SER A 218 -3.64 -3.17 -7.60
C SER A 218 -4.34 -1.88 -8.06
N ILE A 219 -3.89 -0.71 -7.62
CA ILE A 219 -4.40 0.59 -8.09
C ILE A 219 -3.97 0.83 -9.54
N LEU A 220 -2.68 0.65 -9.82
CA LEU A 220 -2.09 0.88 -11.13
C LEU A 220 -2.68 -0.03 -12.22
N THR A 221 -3.22 -1.19 -11.83
CA THR A 221 -3.84 -2.15 -12.76
C THR A 221 -5.34 -1.99 -12.88
N ASN A 222 -6.07 -1.66 -11.80
CA ASN A 222 -7.54 -1.74 -11.79
C ASN A 222 -8.25 -0.39 -11.70
N LEU A 223 -7.58 0.66 -11.23
CA LEU A 223 -8.23 1.93 -10.89
C LEU A 223 -7.70 3.13 -11.65
N THR A 224 -6.62 2.98 -12.41
CA THR A 224 -6.02 4.15 -13.05
C THR A 224 -6.66 4.54 -14.37
N PRO A 225 -6.85 5.85 -14.59
CA PRO A 225 -7.46 6.42 -15.77
C PRO A 225 -6.61 6.18 -17.02
N ILE A 226 -7.28 6.04 -18.17
CA ILE A 226 -6.64 5.78 -19.48
C ILE A 226 -5.93 7.06 -19.99
N SER A 227 -6.28 8.24 -19.47
CA SER A 227 -5.76 9.51 -19.97
C SER A 227 -4.34 9.82 -19.46
N PRO A 228 -3.39 10.18 -20.35
CA PRO A 228 -2.06 10.65 -19.96
C PRO A 228 -2.04 12.09 -19.40
N ASN A 229 -3.16 12.82 -19.46
CA ASN A 229 -3.24 14.18 -18.94
C ASN A 229 -3.68 14.17 -17.46
N SER A 230 -2.82 14.68 -16.56
CA SER A 230 -3.02 14.62 -15.11
C SER A 230 -4.32 15.25 -14.61
N ARG A 231 -4.80 16.32 -15.27
CA ARG A 231 -6.08 16.96 -14.90
C ARG A 231 -7.28 16.10 -15.26
N PHE A 232 -7.26 15.47 -16.43
CA PHE A 232 -8.33 14.55 -16.84
C PHE A 232 -8.26 13.23 -16.07
N ALA A 233 -7.05 12.76 -15.74
CA ALA A 233 -6.83 11.61 -14.89
C ALA A 233 -7.45 11.78 -13.51
N PHE A 234 -7.28 12.96 -12.89
CA PHE A 234 -7.89 13.27 -11.60
C PHE A 234 -9.42 13.20 -11.64
N THR A 235 -10.05 13.82 -12.64
CA THR A 235 -11.52 13.77 -12.81
C THR A 235 -12.02 12.35 -13.04
N GLN A 236 -11.30 11.55 -13.84
CA GLN A 236 -11.65 10.15 -14.07
C GLN A 236 -11.50 9.29 -12.81
N LEU A 237 -10.47 9.52 -11.99
CA LEU A 237 -10.30 8.84 -10.69
C LEU A 237 -11.47 9.14 -9.74
N LEU A 238 -11.89 10.41 -9.67
CA LEU A 238 -13.06 10.79 -8.88
C LEU A 238 -14.34 10.09 -9.40
N LEU A 239 -14.53 10.04 -10.72
CA LEU A 239 -15.68 9.35 -11.32
C LEU A 239 -15.67 7.84 -11.07
N ILE A 240 -14.52 7.19 -11.22
CA ILE A 240 -14.34 5.75 -10.91
C ILE A 240 -14.64 5.49 -9.44
N ALA A 241 -14.10 6.33 -8.55
CA ALA A 241 -14.29 6.16 -7.13
C ALA A 241 -15.76 6.35 -6.73
N CYS A 242 -16.43 7.39 -7.25
CA CYS A 242 -17.86 7.64 -7.04
C CYS A 242 -18.75 6.53 -7.61
N ARG A 243 -18.42 5.99 -8.79
CA ARG A 243 -19.17 4.88 -9.40
C ARG A 243 -19.08 3.62 -8.54
N ASN A 244 -17.89 3.28 -8.06
CA ASN A 244 -17.68 2.08 -7.25
C ASN A 244 -18.40 2.17 -5.89
N THR A 245 -18.42 3.34 -5.24
CA THR A 245 -19.23 3.55 -4.01
C THR A 245 -20.72 3.42 -4.27
N ALA A 246 -21.25 4.02 -5.33
CA ALA A 246 -22.67 3.94 -5.66
C ALA A 246 -23.12 2.49 -5.97
N THR A 247 -22.25 1.72 -6.64
CA THR A 247 -22.53 0.30 -6.95
C THR A 247 -22.56 -0.56 -5.68
N MET A 248 -21.69 -0.26 -4.71
CA MET A 248 -21.67 -0.96 -3.41
C MET A 248 -22.91 -0.64 -2.56
N ILE A 249 -23.33 0.63 -2.48
CA ILE A 249 -24.53 1.03 -1.74
C ILE A 249 -25.76 0.33 -2.31
N SER A 250 -25.90 0.30 -3.65
CA SER A 250 -27.03 -0.38 -4.29
C SER A 250 -27.02 -1.91 -4.14
N ALA A 251 -25.85 -2.54 -3.98
CA ALA A 251 -25.73 -3.97 -3.69
C ALA A 251 -26.02 -4.33 -2.22
N ILE A 252 -25.77 -3.42 -1.27
CA ILE A 252 -26.07 -3.61 0.16
C ILE A 252 -27.55 -3.33 0.48
N MET A 253 -28.21 -2.48 -0.31
CA MET A 253 -29.62 -2.12 -0.14
C MET A 253 -30.63 -3.09 -0.80
N ARG A 254 -30.17 -4.21 -1.37
CA ARG A 254 -31.01 -5.29 -1.91
C ARG A 254 -30.94 -6.51 -1.01
#